data_AF-A0A3N9NVE4-F1
#
_entry.id   AF-A0A3N9NVE4-F1
#
_cell.length_a   1.000
_cell.length_b   1.000
_cell.length_c   1.000
_cell.angle_alpha   90.00
_cell.angle_beta   90.00
_cell.angle_gamma   90.00
#
_symmetry.space_group_name_H-M   'P 1'
#
loop_
_entity.id
_entity.type
_entity.pdbx_description
1 polymer ?
#
loop_
_entity_poly.entity_id
_entity_poly.type
_entity_poly.pdbx_seq_one_letter_code
_entity_poly.pdbx_strand_id
1 'polypeptide(L)'
;MPNDNHENKKIYSLSIPVQVDYDECLKKIYPDRLPPKDDLLKTIVIEIQAIIQPQSIFRLAWIESVEPEGVVIDRIRFESPLLPKTLHEICLVLPYIITLGQKLDDKISAADNLLEQFYIDQIGNLLLRKCGIYLESYLKNSYKIQQLSSISPGSLTDWPIEEQKPLFSLFGDTQNL
;
A
#
# COMPACT_ATOMS: atom_id res chain seq x y z
N MET A 1 31.79 -19.48 -11.76
CA MET A 1 30.33 -19.65 -11.76
C MET A 1 29.81 -18.98 -10.51
N PRO A 2 28.97 -17.94 -10.59
CA PRO A 2 28.40 -17.38 -9.38
C PRO A 2 27.37 -18.38 -8.86
N ASN A 3 27.54 -18.79 -7.60
CA ASN A 3 26.56 -19.58 -6.87
C ASN A 3 25.19 -18.91 -6.95
N ASP A 4 24.22 -19.60 -7.53
CA ASP A 4 22.80 -19.37 -7.26
C ASP A 4 22.54 -19.70 -5.79
N ASN A 5 22.84 -18.74 -4.91
CA ASN A 5 22.22 -18.69 -3.60
C ASN A 5 20.73 -18.42 -3.85
N HIS A 6 19.95 -19.50 -3.96
CA HIS A 6 18.54 -19.52 -3.64
C HIS A 6 18.37 -19.24 -2.14
N GLU A 7 18.89 -18.10 -1.66
CA GLU A 7 18.52 -17.59 -0.35
C GLU A 7 17.05 -17.28 -0.43
N ASN A 8 16.27 -18.05 0.31
CA ASN A 8 14.85 -17.88 0.49
C ASN A 8 14.62 -16.42 0.91
N LYS A 9 14.24 -15.58 -0.05
CA LYS A 9 14.18 -14.14 0.15
C LYS A 9 13.08 -13.86 1.17
N LYS A 10 13.47 -13.52 2.40
CA LYS A 10 12.56 -13.42 3.53
C LYS A 10 11.51 -12.33 3.30
N ILE A 11 10.25 -12.75 3.27
CA ILE A 11 9.08 -11.86 3.30
C ILE A 11 8.69 -11.66 4.76
N TYR A 12 8.47 -10.42 5.13
CA TYR A 12 8.01 -10.02 6.45
C TYR A 12 6.53 -9.68 6.37
N SER A 13 5.75 -10.18 7.31
CA SER A 13 4.34 -9.80 7.50
C SER A 13 4.21 -8.90 8.72
N LEU A 14 3.37 -7.88 8.61
CA LEU A 14 3.12 -6.91 9.67
C LEU A 14 1.62 -6.63 9.76
N SER A 15 1.01 -6.97 10.89
CA SER A 15 -0.33 -6.49 11.23
C SER A 15 -0.25 -5.01 11.61
N ILE A 16 -1.15 -4.19 11.07
CA ILE A 16 -1.13 -2.74 11.23
C ILE A 16 -2.30 -2.32 12.14
N PRO A 17 -2.04 -1.79 13.35
CA PRO A 17 -3.09 -1.49 14.32
C PRO A 17 -3.75 -0.14 14.05
N VAL A 18 -4.25 0.10 12.84
CA VAL A 18 -5.04 1.30 12.53
C VAL A 18 -6.48 1.11 12.99
N GLN A 19 -7.11 2.22 13.36
CA GLN A 19 -8.50 2.29 13.75
C GLN A 19 -9.22 3.32 12.87
N VAL A 20 -10.50 3.07 12.63
CA VAL A 20 -11.42 3.97 11.96
C VAL A 20 -11.85 5.04 12.97
N ASP A 21 -11.42 6.26 12.73
CA ASP A 21 -11.79 7.40 13.55
C ASP A 21 -12.93 8.16 12.87
N TYR A 22 -14.08 8.24 13.54
CA TYR A 22 -15.26 8.89 12.98
C TYR A 22 -15.01 10.37 12.63
N ASP A 23 -14.32 11.12 13.49
CA ASP A 23 -14.08 12.54 13.29
C ASP A 23 -13.09 12.78 12.15
N GLU A 24 -12.09 11.91 11.98
CA GLU A 24 -11.20 11.94 10.82
C GLU A 24 -11.96 11.65 9.52
N CYS A 25 -12.87 10.65 9.53
CA CYS A 25 -13.70 10.32 8.38
C CYS A 25 -14.63 11.49 8.02
N LEU A 26 -15.28 12.08 9.03
CA LEU A 26 -16.17 13.21 8.89
C LEU A 26 -15.45 14.42 8.28
N LYS A 27 -14.26 14.75 8.80
CA LYS A 27 -13.43 15.85 8.29
C LYS A 27 -12.93 15.60 6.86
N LYS A 28 -12.62 14.35 6.53
CA LYS A 28 -12.17 13.96 5.18
C LYS A 28 -13.29 14.10 4.16
N ILE A 29 -14.52 13.70 4.52
CA ILE A 29 -15.68 13.71 3.63
C ILE A 29 -16.29 15.12 3.52
N TYR A 30 -16.28 15.89 4.61
CA TYR A 30 -16.86 17.23 4.69
C TYR A 30 -15.84 18.28 5.19
N PRO A 31 -14.83 18.63 4.37
CA PRO A 31 -13.74 19.51 4.83
C PRO A 31 -14.19 20.95 5.15
N ASP A 32 -15.20 21.47 4.44
CA ASP A 32 -15.61 22.88 4.48
C ASP A 32 -17.06 23.10 4.94
N ARG A 33 -17.71 22.10 5.55
CA ARG A 33 -19.14 22.18 5.91
C ARG A 33 -19.42 21.58 7.28
N LEU A 34 -20.41 22.15 7.97
CA LEU A 34 -21.04 21.42 9.07
C LEU A 34 -21.70 20.17 8.46
N PRO A 35 -21.29 18.96 8.88
CA PRO A 35 -21.86 17.76 8.33
C PRO A 35 -23.33 17.69 8.71
N PRO A 36 -24.20 17.14 7.84
CA PRO A 36 -25.53 16.73 8.29
C PRO A 36 -25.39 15.77 9.48
N LYS A 37 -26.43 15.62 10.31
CA LYS A 37 -26.49 14.46 11.21
C LYS A 37 -26.51 13.21 10.32
N ASP A 38 -25.34 12.64 10.12
CA ASP A 38 -25.14 11.52 9.21
C ASP A 38 -25.04 10.21 10.01
N ASP A 39 -26.20 9.65 10.33
CA ASP A 39 -26.30 8.37 11.03
C ASP A 39 -25.84 7.20 10.13
N LEU A 40 -25.84 7.38 8.80
CA LEU A 40 -25.32 6.40 7.85
C LEU A 40 -23.79 6.30 7.95
N LEU A 41 -23.07 7.43 7.92
CA LEU A 41 -21.62 7.45 8.06
C LEU A 41 -21.17 6.81 9.39
N LYS A 42 -21.85 7.11 10.50
CA LYS A 42 -21.57 6.47 11.80
C LYS A 42 -21.72 4.96 11.74
N THR A 43 -22.80 4.49 11.12
CA THR A 43 -23.07 3.05 10.97
C THR A 43 -21.96 2.38 10.16
N ILE A 44 -21.59 2.96 9.03
CA ILE A 44 -20.51 2.43 8.16
C ILE A 44 -19.17 2.42 8.89
N VAL A 45 -18.83 3.47 9.66
CA VAL A 45 -17.59 3.50 10.45
C VAL A 45 -17.52 2.31 11.43
N ILE A 46 -18.63 2.02 12.13
CA ILE A 46 -18.70 0.88 13.06
C ILE A 46 -18.55 -0.45 12.31
N GLU A 47 -19.24 -0.60 11.18
CA GLU A 47 -19.18 -1.81 10.35
C GLU A 47 -17.77 -2.06 9.80
N ILE A 48 -17.14 -1.03 9.21
CA ILE A 48 -15.78 -1.12 8.68
C ILE A 48 -14.80 -1.47 9.80
N GLN A 49 -14.89 -0.81 10.97
CA GLN A 49 -14.01 -1.09 12.10
C GLN A 49 -14.06 -2.56 12.55
N ALA A 50 -15.21 -3.23 12.41
CA ALA A 50 -15.39 -4.61 12.80
C ALA A 50 -14.84 -5.62 11.77
N ILE A 51 -14.69 -5.23 10.50
CA ILE A 51 -14.34 -6.16 9.41
C ILE A 51 -12.91 -6.00 8.87
N ILE A 52 -12.30 -4.82 9.02
CA ILE A 52 -10.96 -4.57 8.48
C ILE A 52 -9.91 -5.46 9.15
N GLN A 53 -8.95 -5.90 8.34
CA GLN A 53 -7.77 -6.64 8.77
C GLN A 53 -6.53 -6.00 8.14
N PRO A 54 -6.10 -4.81 8.62
CA PRO A 54 -5.01 -4.09 8.01
C PRO A 54 -3.69 -4.85 8.15
N GLN A 55 -3.06 -5.16 7.02
CA GLN A 55 -1.83 -5.94 6.96
C GLN A 55 -0.91 -5.39 5.88
N SER A 56 0.39 -5.56 6.10
CA SER A 56 1.40 -5.36 5.07
C SER A 56 2.31 -6.56 4.97
N ILE A 57 2.78 -6.82 3.76
CA ILE A 57 4.01 -7.57 3.54
C ILE A 57 5.06 -6.66 2.92
N PHE A 58 6.31 -6.90 3.29
CA PHE A 58 7.46 -6.22 2.71
C PHE A 58 8.68 -7.13 2.72
N ARG A 59 9.70 -6.75 1.97
CA ARG A 59 10.97 -7.48 1.86
C ARG A 59 12.10 -6.52 1.54
N LEU A 60 13.33 -6.94 1.78
CA LEU A 60 14.51 -6.28 1.22
C LEU A 60 14.72 -6.81 -0.20
N ALA A 61 14.98 -5.91 -1.14
CA ALA A 61 15.26 -6.28 -2.52
C ALA A 61 16.39 -5.44 -3.11
N TRP A 62 17.36 -6.11 -3.74
CA TRP A 62 18.52 -5.46 -4.33
C TRP A 62 18.21 -4.96 -5.74
N ILE A 63 18.71 -3.78 -6.07
CA ILE A 63 18.74 -3.28 -7.44
C ILE A 63 19.97 -3.89 -8.11
N GLU A 64 19.74 -4.67 -9.15
CA GLU A 64 20.77 -5.38 -9.91
C GLU A 64 21.26 -4.54 -11.10
N SER A 65 20.35 -3.82 -11.76
CA SER A 65 20.69 -2.88 -12.82
C SER A 65 19.75 -1.69 -12.88
N VAL A 66 20.29 -0.56 -13.33
CA VAL A 66 19.55 0.66 -13.65
C VAL A 66 19.83 1.01 -15.11
N GLU A 67 18.78 1.07 -15.92
CA GLU A 67 18.83 1.31 -17.36
C GLU A 67 17.90 2.48 -17.74
N PRO A 68 18.03 3.11 -18.92
CA PRO A 68 17.22 4.27 -19.27
C PRO A 68 15.70 4.07 -19.18
N GLU A 69 15.21 2.87 -19.49
CA GLU A 69 13.78 2.53 -19.55
C GLU A 69 13.26 1.84 -18.28
N GLY A 70 14.10 1.61 -17.27
CA GLY A 70 13.68 0.87 -16.08
C GLY A 70 14.81 0.33 -15.22
N VAL A 71 14.44 -0.57 -14.30
CA VAL A 71 15.37 -1.16 -13.33
C VAL A 71 15.12 -2.66 -13.20
N VAL A 72 16.16 -3.41 -12.84
CA VAL A 72 16.02 -4.81 -12.42
C VAL A 72 16.16 -4.86 -10.91
N ILE A 73 15.08 -5.25 -10.24
CA ILE A 73 15.04 -5.45 -8.79
C ILE A 73 14.88 -6.94 -8.56
N ASP A 74 15.89 -7.56 -7.96
CA ASP A 74 15.80 -8.96 -7.53
C ASP A 74 15.40 -9.94 -8.65
N ARG A 75 16.00 -9.76 -9.85
CA ARG A 75 15.72 -10.46 -11.12
C ARG A 75 14.40 -10.12 -11.81
N ILE A 76 13.62 -9.19 -11.25
CA ILE A 76 12.34 -8.75 -11.82
C ILE A 76 12.53 -7.40 -12.49
N ARG A 77 12.16 -7.32 -13.76
CA ARG A 77 12.21 -6.09 -14.54
C ARG A 77 11.00 -5.21 -14.20
N PHE A 78 11.28 -3.95 -13.93
CA PHE A 78 10.30 -2.88 -13.86
C PHE A 78 10.55 -1.90 -15.00
N GLU A 79 9.50 -1.55 -15.74
CA GLU A 79 9.52 -0.60 -16.86
C GLU A 79 8.96 0.74 -16.40
N SER A 80 9.84 1.75 -16.35
CA SER A 80 9.46 3.10 -15.93
C SER A 80 10.59 4.09 -16.21
N PRO A 81 10.35 5.20 -16.92
CA PRO A 81 11.31 6.30 -17.05
C PRO A 81 11.54 7.08 -15.74
N LEU A 82 10.72 6.85 -14.70
CA LEU A 82 10.88 7.44 -13.36
C LEU A 82 11.95 6.71 -12.55
N LEU A 83 11.88 5.37 -12.52
CA LEU A 83 12.69 4.55 -11.61
C LEU A 83 14.20 4.76 -11.74
N PRO A 84 14.80 4.90 -12.94
CA PRO A 84 16.22 5.17 -13.07
C PRO A 84 16.62 6.49 -12.41
N LYS A 85 15.81 7.54 -12.59
CA LYS A 85 16.05 8.85 -11.98
C LYS A 85 15.92 8.79 -10.46
N THR A 86 14.97 8.00 -9.95
CA THR A 86 14.75 7.86 -8.50
C THR A 86 15.76 6.94 -7.82
N LEU A 87 16.24 5.90 -8.50
CA LEU A 87 16.98 4.79 -7.88
C LEU A 87 18.45 4.68 -8.31
N HIS A 88 18.97 5.57 -9.18
CA HIS A 88 20.35 5.49 -9.69
C HIS A 88 21.46 5.41 -8.63
N GLU A 89 21.26 5.97 -7.44
CA GLU A 89 22.22 5.91 -6.31
C GLU A 89 21.80 4.92 -5.22
N ILE A 90 20.72 4.18 -5.44
CA ILE A 90 20.12 3.27 -4.45
C ILE A 90 20.51 1.83 -4.81
N CYS A 91 21.05 1.10 -3.84
CA CYS A 91 21.36 -0.33 -4.03
C CYS A 91 20.27 -1.26 -3.50
N LEU A 92 19.45 -0.77 -2.55
CA LEU A 92 18.51 -1.59 -1.78
C LEU A 92 17.18 -0.85 -1.64
N VAL A 93 16.09 -1.55 -1.98
CA VAL A 93 14.72 -1.05 -1.83
C VAL A 93 13.92 -1.95 -0.90
N LEU A 94 12.79 -1.42 -0.43
CA LEU A 94 11.82 -2.13 0.42
C LEU A 94 10.46 -2.18 -0.30
N PRO A 95 10.29 -3.07 -1.31
CA PRO A 95 8.99 -3.31 -1.91
C PRO A 95 8.00 -3.72 -0.82
N TYR A 96 6.75 -3.25 -0.92
CA TYR A 96 5.70 -3.61 0.02
C TYR A 96 4.32 -3.65 -0.65
N ILE A 97 3.41 -4.38 -0.01
CA ILE A 97 1.97 -4.39 -0.29
C ILE A 97 1.26 -4.08 1.03
N ILE A 98 0.18 -3.29 0.97
CA ILE A 98 -0.71 -3.01 2.09
C ILE A 98 -2.12 -3.38 1.66
N THR A 99 -2.86 -4.04 2.54
CA THR A 99 -4.27 -4.39 2.36
C THR A 99 -5.07 -4.05 3.62
N LEU A 100 -6.37 -3.81 3.46
CA LEU A 100 -7.33 -3.72 4.57
C LEU A 100 -8.13 -5.01 4.77
N GLY A 101 -7.81 -6.06 4.00
CA GLY A 101 -8.50 -7.34 3.95
C GLY A 101 -9.67 -7.34 2.95
N GLN A 102 -9.95 -8.52 2.39
CA GLN A 102 -10.97 -8.74 1.35
C GLN A 102 -12.38 -8.30 1.76
N LYS A 103 -12.71 -8.36 3.06
CA LYS A 103 -14.05 -8.03 3.57
C LYS A 103 -14.48 -6.59 3.27
N LEU A 104 -13.53 -5.66 3.13
CA LEU A 104 -13.86 -4.29 2.77
C LEU A 104 -14.37 -4.21 1.33
N ASP A 105 -13.70 -4.89 0.39
CA ASP A 105 -14.09 -4.94 -1.02
C ASP A 105 -15.44 -5.65 -1.22
N ASP A 106 -15.68 -6.71 -0.44
CA ASP A 106 -16.97 -7.41 -0.42
C ASP A 106 -18.09 -6.46 0.05
N LYS A 107 -17.80 -5.63 1.06
CA LYS A 107 -18.75 -4.64 1.59
C LYS A 107 -19.01 -3.50 0.60
N ILE A 108 -17.99 -3.03 -0.14
CA ILE A 108 -18.18 -2.05 -1.24
C ILE A 108 -19.09 -2.65 -2.31
N SER A 109 -18.84 -3.90 -2.70
CA SER A 109 -19.60 -4.59 -3.75
C SER A 109 -21.05 -4.87 -3.35
N ALA A 110 -21.32 -5.03 -2.06
CA ALA A 110 -22.64 -5.28 -1.49
C ALA A 110 -23.42 -4.01 -1.11
N ALA A 111 -22.83 -2.83 -1.25
CA ALA A 111 -23.45 -1.57 -0.83
C ALA A 111 -24.71 -1.24 -1.67
N ASP A 112 -25.75 -0.77 -0.99
CA ASP A 112 -27.10 -0.61 -1.57
C ASP A 112 -27.19 0.59 -2.53
N ASN A 113 -26.33 1.59 -2.34
CA ASN A 113 -26.38 2.83 -3.09
C ASN A 113 -24.99 3.49 -3.22
N LEU A 114 -24.91 4.46 -4.14
CA LEU A 114 -23.67 5.16 -4.46
C LEU A 114 -23.09 5.96 -3.28
N LEU A 115 -23.93 6.43 -2.35
CA LEU A 115 -23.46 7.19 -1.18
C LEU A 115 -22.75 6.28 -0.18
N GLU A 116 -23.29 5.08 0.07
CA GLU A 116 -22.63 4.07 0.90
C GLU A 116 -21.29 3.64 0.27
N GLN A 117 -21.28 3.32 -1.03
CA GLN A 117 -20.04 2.99 -1.75
C GLN A 117 -18.99 4.09 -1.62
N PHE A 118 -19.42 5.35 -1.79
CA PHE A 118 -18.55 6.51 -1.63
C PHE A 118 -17.98 6.61 -0.21
N TYR A 119 -18.79 6.42 0.83
CA TYR A 119 -18.30 6.44 2.21
C TYR A 119 -17.31 5.32 2.50
N ILE A 120 -17.60 4.09 2.06
CA ILE A 120 -16.69 2.96 2.28
C ILE A 120 -15.35 3.22 1.56
N ASP A 121 -15.37 3.69 0.31
CA ASP A 121 -14.16 4.03 -0.45
C ASP A 121 -13.35 5.15 0.22
N GLN A 122 -13.99 6.22 0.69
CA GLN A 122 -13.29 7.32 1.37
C GLN A 122 -12.64 6.85 2.68
N ILE A 123 -13.33 6.00 3.45
CA ILE A 123 -12.79 5.42 4.68
C ILE A 123 -11.63 4.48 4.37
N GLY A 124 -11.77 3.62 3.35
CA GLY A 124 -10.70 2.73 2.89
C GLY A 124 -9.43 3.49 2.49
N ASN A 125 -9.57 4.53 1.68
CA ASN A 125 -8.45 5.40 1.28
C ASN A 125 -7.78 6.10 2.47
N LEU A 126 -8.57 6.56 3.45
CA LEU A 126 -8.04 7.15 4.69
C LEU A 126 -7.22 6.11 5.48
N LEU A 127 -7.75 4.90 5.65
CA LEU A 127 -7.10 3.82 6.37
C LEU A 127 -5.82 3.33 5.68
N LEU A 128 -5.82 3.17 4.35
CA LEU A 128 -4.63 2.82 3.58
C LEU A 128 -3.51 3.86 3.76
N ARG A 129 -3.86 5.15 3.77
CA ARG A 129 -2.89 6.21 4.07
C ARG A 129 -2.31 6.08 5.48
N LYS A 130 -3.15 5.82 6.50
CA LYS A 130 -2.69 5.59 7.88
C LYS A 130 -1.77 4.36 7.95
N CYS A 131 -2.09 3.30 7.20
CA CYS A 131 -1.26 2.10 7.11
C CYS A 131 0.11 2.41 6.50
N GLY A 132 0.17 3.20 5.42
CA GLY A 132 1.42 3.63 4.82
C GLY A 132 2.31 4.42 5.79
N ILE A 133 1.72 5.37 6.53
CA ILE A 133 2.45 6.16 7.55
C ILE A 133 2.98 5.26 8.67
N TYR A 134 2.17 4.30 9.12
CA TYR A 134 2.57 3.33 10.14
C TYR A 134 3.73 2.47 9.65
N LEU A 135 3.62 1.91 8.43
CA LEU A 135 4.66 1.07 7.82
C LEU A 135 5.96 1.86 7.65
N GLU A 136 5.92 3.08 7.13
CA GLU A 136 7.11 3.92 6.97
C GLU A 136 7.81 4.16 8.31
N SER A 137 7.04 4.48 9.36
CA SER A 137 7.56 4.66 10.71
C SER A 137 8.17 3.37 11.27
N TYR A 138 7.51 2.23 11.07
CA TYR A 138 8.00 0.92 11.46
C TYR A 138 9.34 0.59 10.77
N LEU A 139 9.44 0.82 9.46
CA LEU A 139 10.65 0.55 8.67
C LEU A 139 11.81 1.46 9.07
N LYS A 140 11.56 2.78 9.23
CA LYS A 140 12.58 3.72 9.72
C LYS A 140 13.15 3.28 11.06
N ASN A 141 12.29 2.89 12.00
CA ASN A 141 12.70 2.48 13.34
C ASN A 141 13.45 1.13 13.34
N SER A 142 12.98 0.17 12.54
CA SER A 142 13.53 -1.19 12.46
C SER A 142 14.89 -1.22 11.77
N TYR A 143 15.08 -0.44 10.72
CA TYR A 143 16.30 -0.43 9.91
C TYR A 143 17.20 0.79 10.15
N LYS A 144 16.85 1.67 11.11
CA LYS A 144 17.59 2.90 11.44
C LYS A 144 17.79 3.83 10.23
N ILE A 145 16.78 3.91 9.36
CA ILE A 145 16.80 4.73 8.16
C ILE A 145 16.31 6.14 8.50
N GLN A 146 17.10 7.16 8.17
CA GLN A 146 16.75 8.55 8.45
C GLN A 146 15.63 9.07 7.54
N GLN A 147 15.71 8.75 6.25
CA GLN A 147 14.76 9.21 5.24
C GLN A 147 14.31 8.04 4.37
N LEU A 148 13.00 7.91 4.21
CA LEU A 148 12.37 7.03 3.24
C LEU A 148 11.47 7.88 2.35
N SER A 149 11.42 7.52 1.08
CA SER A 149 10.39 7.94 0.14
C SER A 149 9.73 6.68 -0.42
N SER A 150 8.46 6.78 -0.78
CA SER A 150 7.72 5.73 -1.45
C SER A 150 7.13 6.27 -2.74
N ILE A 151 7.12 5.42 -3.75
CA ILE A 151 6.45 5.61 -5.03
C ILE A 151 5.75 4.29 -5.36
N SER A 152 4.62 4.36 -6.06
CA SER A 152 3.83 3.18 -6.39
C SER A 152 3.54 3.13 -7.89
N PRO A 153 3.49 1.94 -8.50
CA PRO A 153 2.91 1.78 -9.84
C PRO A 153 1.54 2.45 -9.94
N GLY A 154 1.34 3.27 -10.98
CA GLY A 154 0.13 4.03 -11.24
C GLY A 154 -0.03 5.35 -10.47
N SER A 155 0.86 5.68 -9.52
CA SER A 155 0.77 6.97 -8.82
C SER A 155 1.19 8.16 -9.68
N LEU A 156 1.99 7.92 -10.71
CA LEU A 156 2.50 8.90 -11.67
C LEU A 156 2.43 8.31 -13.08
N THR A 157 2.22 9.14 -14.10
CA THR A 157 2.18 8.70 -15.51
C THR A 157 3.46 7.97 -15.92
N ASP A 158 4.60 8.38 -15.36
CA ASP A 158 5.91 7.81 -15.68
C ASP A 158 6.17 6.46 -14.99
N TRP A 159 5.22 5.94 -14.19
CA TRP A 159 5.26 4.57 -13.69
C TRP A 159 3.88 3.92 -13.84
N PRO A 160 3.64 3.15 -14.91
CA PRO A 160 2.32 2.61 -15.25
C PRO A 160 1.71 1.70 -14.18
N ILE A 161 0.39 1.55 -14.18
CA ILE A 161 -0.34 0.69 -13.22
C ILE A 161 -0.08 -0.80 -13.48
N GLU A 162 0.24 -1.16 -14.73
CA GLU A 162 0.59 -2.52 -15.16
C GLU A 162 1.80 -3.07 -14.39
N GLU A 163 2.67 -2.17 -13.92
CA GLU A 163 3.86 -2.47 -13.11
C GLU A 163 3.51 -2.97 -11.69
N GLN A 164 2.24 -3.04 -11.32
CA GLN A 164 1.82 -3.81 -10.15
C GLN A 164 2.12 -5.30 -10.34
N LYS A 165 1.97 -5.87 -11.54
CA LYS A 165 2.25 -7.30 -11.78
C LYS A 165 3.70 -7.69 -11.39
N PRO A 166 4.75 -6.99 -11.84
CA PRO A 166 6.11 -7.25 -11.38
C PRO A 166 6.32 -6.93 -9.89
N LEU A 167 5.62 -5.95 -9.32
CA LEU A 167 5.69 -5.69 -7.88
C LEU A 167 5.18 -6.89 -7.05
N PHE A 168 4.03 -7.45 -7.43
CA PHE A 168 3.43 -8.59 -6.75
C PHE A 168 4.29 -9.86 -6.91
N SER A 169 4.92 -10.07 -8.07
CA SER A 169 5.76 -11.25 -8.29
C SER A 169 7.03 -11.29 -7.43
N LEU A 170 7.47 -10.15 -6.86
CA LEU A 170 8.54 -10.13 -5.84
C LEU A 170 8.17 -10.87 -4.54
N PHE A 171 6.87 -11.09 -4.32
CA PHE A 171 6.32 -11.75 -3.13
C PHE A 171 5.83 -13.18 -3.39
N GLY A 172 5.75 -13.61 -4.65
CA GLY A 172 5.18 -14.90 -5.01
C GLY A 172 3.65 -14.90 -4.90
N ASP A 173 3.08 -15.91 -4.25
CA ASP A 173 1.61 -16.00 -4.07
C ASP A 173 1.13 -15.08 -2.95
N THR A 174 0.36 -14.07 -3.32
CA THR A 174 -0.23 -13.06 -2.43
C THR A 174 -1.74 -13.24 -2.27
N GLN A 175 -2.34 -14.37 -2.67
CA GLN A 175 -3.79 -14.55 -2.61
C GLN A 175 -4.36 -14.61 -1.19
N ASN A 176 -3.51 -14.84 -0.18
CA ASN A 176 -3.90 -14.96 1.23
C ASN A 176 -3.46 -13.76 2.09
N LEU A 177 -3.18 -12.62 1.44
CA LEU A 177 -2.86 -11.35 2.10
C LEU A 177 -4.10 -10.67 2.69
#